data_AF-A0A948PZP5-F1
#
_entry.id   AF-A0A948PZP5-F1
#
_cell.length_a   1.000
_cell.length_b   1.000
_cell.length_c   1.000
_cell.angle_alpha   90.00
_cell.angle_beta   90.00
_cell.angle_gamma   90.00
#
_symmetry.space_group_name_H-M   'P 1'
#
loop_
_entity.id
_entity.type
_entity.pdbx_description
1 polymer ?
#
loop_
_entity_poly.entity_id
_entity_poly.type
_entity_poly.pdbx_seq_one_letter_code
_entity_poly.pdbx_strand_id
1 'polypeptide(L)'
;MTIKKVLIFAPLILMVFLLQSYLWVPTYQEQTRGNPDRLNEYITASIGDAAILNPILSADSASSTIEGMVFEGLIDRDEDLRFRGRLATSWEIYEEAFFYVNRGAEIPGRGKAGPEEVVAVIQVAKAGNLPVSPKTRATLDNIREISVMPAEAFTVTRTIRGEAGANKTLLNFHVRAPERIKLVLLWVDQDLFQNLAPLLGDHYFQSFPSESFVRLEDSGKKAEDLARYAREILPATEHNPVLLFHLRPGVKFHDGHL
;
A
#
# COMPACT_ATOMS: atom_id res chain seq x y z
N MET A 1 28.83 -87.21 -22.16
CA MET A 1 28.26 -86.55 -20.96
C MET A 1 28.76 -85.12 -20.72
N THR A 2 29.83 -84.66 -21.37
CA THR A 2 30.44 -83.34 -21.17
C THR A 2 29.67 -82.20 -21.86
N ILE A 3 29.20 -82.38 -23.09
CA ILE A 3 28.50 -81.31 -23.85
C ILE A 3 27.18 -80.89 -23.19
N LYS A 4 26.37 -81.84 -22.68
CA LYS A 4 25.14 -81.53 -21.93
C LYS A 4 25.40 -80.72 -20.67
N LYS A 5 26.53 -80.98 -19.96
CA LYS A 5 26.91 -80.22 -18.78
C LYS A 5 27.33 -78.79 -19.16
N VAL A 6 28.13 -78.63 -20.22
CA VAL A 6 28.56 -77.30 -20.71
C VAL A 6 27.37 -76.44 -21.12
N LEU A 7 26.40 -76.99 -21.85
CA LEU A 7 25.20 -76.27 -22.27
C LEU A 7 24.29 -75.81 -21.12
N ILE A 8 24.36 -76.46 -19.95
CA ILE A 8 23.59 -76.08 -18.76
C ILE A 8 24.39 -75.10 -17.88
N PHE A 9 25.68 -75.36 -17.64
CA PHE A 9 26.48 -74.55 -16.73
C PHE A 9 26.95 -73.23 -17.33
N ALA A 10 27.23 -73.15 -18.63
CA ALA A 10 27.66 -71.90 -19.27
C ALA A 10 26.64 -70.75 -19.14
N PRO A 11 25.34 -70.93 -19.49
CA PRO A 11 24.35 -69.88 -19.31
C PRO A 11 24.09 -69.58 -17.82
N LEU A 12 24.18 -70.59 -16.94
CA LEU A 12 24.02 -70.38 -15.50
C LEU A 12 25.12 -69.49 -14.92
N ILE A 13 26.39 -69.74 -15.30
CA ILE A 13 27.53 -68.91 -14.90
C ILE A 13 27.38 -67.50 -15.44
N LEU A 14 26.97 -67.35 -16.71
CA LEU A 14 26.71 -66.03 -17.29
C LEU A 14 25.59 -65.29 -16.55
N MET A 15 24.51 -66.00 -16.19
CA MET A 15 23.39 -65.41 -15.44
C MET A 15 23.82 -64.96 -14.04
N VAL A 16 24.61 -65.77 -13.33
CA VAL A 16 25.20 -65.38 -12.02
C VAL A 16 26.15 -64.19 -12.17
N PHE A 17 26.97 -64.17 -13.23
CA PHE A 17 27.87 -63.06 -13.54
C PHE A 17 27.11 -61.76 -13.86
N LEU A 18 25.95 -61.84 -14.50
CA LEU A 18 25.09 -60.67 -14.75
C LEU A 18 24.34 -60.24 -13.47
N LEU A 19 23.89 -61.18 -12.64
CA LEU A 19 23.23 -60.88 -11.36
C LEU A 19 24.15 -60.17 -10.36
N GLN A 20 25.44 -60.49 -10.30
CA GLN A 20 26.37 -59.74 -9.44
C GLN A 20 26.55 -58.28 -9.88
N SER A 21 26.30 -57.94 -11.15
CA SER A 21 26.39 -56.55 -11.61
C SER A 21 25.36 -55.67 -10.90
N TYR A 22 24.19 -56.21 -10.56
CA TYR A 22 23.17 -55.51 -9.77
C TYR A 22 23.67 -55.10 -8.38
N LEU A 23 24.60 -55.86 -7.79
CA LEU A 23 25.21 -55.55 -6.50
C LEU A 23 26.32 -54.50 -6.59
N TRP A 24 26.82 -54.20 -7.80
CA TRP A 24 27.90 -53.23 -8.05
C TRP A 24 27.41 -51.90 -8.62
N VAL A 25 26.11 -51.77 -8.92
CA VAL A 25 25.53 -50.47 -9.31
C VAL A 25 25.49 -49.56 -8.08
N PRO A 26 26.13 -48.39 -8.11
CA PRO A 26 26.03 -47.42 -7.03
C PRO A 26 24.56 -47.08 -6.77
N THR A 27 24.11 -47.29 -5.53
CA THR A 27 22.74 -46.92 -5.17
C THR A 27 22.60 -45.40 -5.13
N TYR A 28 21.38 -44.88 -5.35
CA TYR A 28 21.11 -43.43 -5.22
C TYR A 28 21.55 -42.87 -3.84
N GLN A 29 21.59 -43.69 -2.80
CA GLN A 29 22.10 -43.32 -1.47
C GLN A 29 23.61 -43.09 -1.42
N GLU A 30 24.40 -43.79 -2.26
CA GLU A 30 25.84 -43.57 -2.37
C GLU A 30 26.16 -42.35 -3.25
N GLN A 31 25.32 -42.02 -4.22
CA GLN A 31 25.41 -40.75 -4.97
C GLN A 31 25.07 -39.51 -4.12
N THR A 32 24.26 -39.68 -3.07
CA THR A 32 23.93 -38.62 -2.11
C THR A 32 24.80 -38.62 -0.85
N ARG A 33 25.75 -39.56 -0.69
CA ARG A 33 26.91 -39.40 0.21
C ARG A 33 27.84 -38.32 -0.33
N GLY A 34 27.33 -37.08 -0.35
CA GLY A 34 28.08 -35.90 -0.70
C GLY A 34 29.17 -35.63 0.33
N ASN A 35 30.24 -34.99 -0.12
CA ASN A 35 31.25 -34.41 0.75
C ASN A 35 30.54 -33.57 1.83
N PRO A 36 30.74 -33.84 3.14
CA PRO A 36 30.12 -33.05 4.22
C PRO A 36 30.44 -31.56 4.13
N ASP A 37 31.57 -31.17 3.51
CA ASP A 37 31.92 -29.76 3.27
C ASP A 37 31.07 -29.09 2.17
N ARG A 38 30.39 -29.87 1.33
CA ARG A 38 29.51 -29.40 0.25
C ARG A 38 28.23 -28.74 0.79
N LEU A 39 27.90 -28.93 2.07
CA LEU A 39 26.77 -28.26 2.72
C LEU A 39 27.00 -26.76 2.93
N ASN A 40 28.24 -26.27 2.80
CA ASN A 40 28.59 -24.86 3.02
C ASN A 40 28.53 -24.00 1.75
N GLU A 41 28.57 -24.62 0.55
CA GLU A 41 28.63 -23.90 -0.72
C GLU A 41 27.52 -24.36 -1.66
N TYR A 42 26.65 -23.41 -2.02
CA TYR A 42 25.59 -23.61 -2.99
C TYR A 42 25.90 -22.80 -4.26
N ILE A 43 26.18 -23.50 -5.35
CA ILE A 43 26.46 -22.88 -6.65
C ILE A 43 25.20 -22.99 -7.51
N THR A 44 24.67 -21.84 -7.92
CA THR A 44 23.55 -21.73 -8.86
C THR A 44 24.01 -21.08 -10.16
N ALA A 45 23.51 -21.58 -11.30
CA ALA A 45 23.81 -21.02 -12.61
C ALA A 45 22.67 -20.09 -13.06
N SER A 46 23.00 -18.84 -13.39
CA SER A 46 22.07 -17.89 -13.99
C SER A 46 22.29 -17.79 -15.50
N ILE A 47 21.21 -17.62 -16.26
CA ILE A 47 21.25 -17.39 -17.71
C ILE A 47 21.60 -15.94 -18.09
N GLY A 48 21.48 -15.02 -17.13
CA GLY A 48 21.74 -13.59 -17.30
C GLY A 48 22.74 -13.08 -16.27
N ASP A 49 23.48 -12.04 -16.63
CA ASP A 49 24.44 -11.38 -15.76
C ASP A 49 23.79 -10.27 -14.94
N ALA A 50 24.22 -10.09 -13.70
CA ALA A 50 23.71 -9.07 -12.79
C ALA A 50 24.47 -7.76 -13.01
N ALA A 51 23.86 -6.83 -13.74
CA ALA A 51 24.52 -5.59 -14.17
C ALA A 51 24.41 -4.44 -13.14
N ILE A 52 23.32 -4.37 -12.36
CA ILE A 52 23.05 -3.28 -11.43
C ILE A 52 22.61 -3.87 -10.10
N LEU A 53 23.37 -3.65 -9.03
CA LEU A 53 23.08 -4.16 -7.67
C LEU A 53 22.48 -3.11 -6.73
N ASN A 54 21.80 -2.12 -7.31
CA ASN A 54 21.01 -1.16 -6.56
C ASN A 54 19.52 -1.48 -6.77
N PRO A 55 18.80 -1.96 -5.73
CA PRO A 55 17.42 -2.45 -5.88
C PRO A 55 16.41 -1.37 -6.27
N ILE A 56 16.80 -0.10 -6.20
CA ILE A 56 15.97 1.03 -6.66
C ILE A 56 16.10 1.22 -8.18
N LEU A 57 17.21 0.79 -8.77
CA LEU A 57 17.55 1.01 -10.17
C LEU A 57 17.53 -0.28 -11.00
N SER A 58 17.63 -1.45 -10.37
CA SER A 58 17.59 -2.72 -11.07
C SER A 58 16.22 -2.96 -11.72
N ALA A 59 16.24 -3.55 -12.91
CA ALA A 59 15.03 -3.91 -13.67
C ALA A 59 15.12 -5.30 -14.31
N ASP A 60 16.27 -5.96 -14.21
CA ASP A 60 16.49 -7.32 -14.71
C ASP A 60 16.40 -8.35 -13.57
N SER A 61 16.04 -9.59 -13.94
CA SER A 61 15.82 -10.67 -12.98
C SER A 61 17.11 -11.22 -12.37
N ALA A 62 18.25 -11.16 -13.08
CA ALA A 62 19.52 -11.65 -12.57
C ALA A 62 20.02 -10.77 -11.41
N SER A 63 20.01 -9.44 -11.63
CA SER A 63 20.27 -8.44 -10.59
C SER A 63 19.33 -8.58 -9.40
N SER A 64 18.01 -8.64 -9.66
CA SER A 64 17.00 -8.79 -8.59
C SER A 64 17.21 -10.05 -7.74
N THR A 65 17.66 -11.15 -8.37
CA THR A 65 17.95 -12.42 -7.68
C THR A 65 19.12 -12.27 -6.71
N ILE A 66 20.19 -11.58 -7.12
CA ILE A 66 21.34 -11.31 -6.25
C ILE A 66 20.99 -10.29 -5.17
N GLU A 67 20.26 -9.24 -5.52
CA GLU A 67 19.81 -8.21 -4.57
C GLU A 67 18.93 -8.80 -3.46
N GLY A 68 18.03 -9.72 -3.80
CA GLY A 68 17.18 -10.42 -2.82
C GLY A 68 17.95 -11.32 -1.84
N MET A 69 19.23 -11.61 -2.09
CA MET A 69 20.10 -12.30 -1.12
C MET A 69 20.75 -11.34 -0.11
N VAL A 70 20.81 -10.04 -0.43
CA VAL A 70 21.50 -9.01 0.36
C VAL A 70 20.51 -8.09 1.07
N PHE A 71 19.42 -7.72 0.39
CA PHE A 71 18.41 -6.79 0.85
C PHE A 71 17.08 -7.49 1.08
N GLU A 72 16.31 -6.94 2.02
CA GLU A 72 15.02 -7.50 2.41
C GLU A 72 13.91 -6.47 2.29
N GLY A 73 12.74 -6.93 1.86
CA GLY A 73 11.52 -6.13 1.87
C GLY A 73 10.92 -6.01 3.28
N LEU A 74 9.93 -5.13 3.43
CA LEU A 74 9.14 -5.05 4.66
C LEU A 74 8.29 -6.32 4.85
N ILE A 75 7.64 -6.74 3.75
CA ILE A 75 6.81 -7.92 3.65
C ILE A 75 7.18 -8.69 2.39
N ASP A 76 6.80 -9.95 2.35
CA ASP A 76 6.96 -10.85 1.21
C ASP A 76 5.73 -11.76 1.11
N ARG A 77 5.70 -12.64 0.12
CA ARG A 77 4.72 -13.72 0.01
C ARG A 77 5.32 -15.06 0.43
N ASP A 78 4.49 -15.94 0.98
CA ASP A 78 4.85 -17.35 1.16
C ASP A 78 4.56 -18.17 -0.11
N GLU A 79 4.78 -19.48 -0.02
CA GLU A 79 4.49 -20.45 -1.08
C GLU A 79 3.01 -20.51 -1.48
N ASP A 80 2.11 -20.12 -0.57
CA ASP A 80 0.67 -20.02 -0.78
C ASP A 80 0.24 -18.61 -1.27
N LEU A 81 1.21 -17.74 -1.62
CA LEU A 81 1.02 -16.35 -2.03
C LEU A 81 0.39 -15.45 -0.96
N ARG A 82 0.38 -15.86 0.31
CA ARG A 82 -0.10 -15.04 1.43
C ARG A 82 0.99 -14.08 1.88
N PHE A 83 0.58 -12.90 2.32
CA PHE A 83 1.51 -11.93 2.87
C PHE A 83 2.13 -12.46 4.18
N ARG A 84 3.45 -12.36 4.27
CA ARG A 84 4.24 -12.65 5.47
C ARG A 84 5.20 -11.50 5.76
N GLY A 85 5.46 -11.26 7.03
CA GLY A 85 6.47 -10.28 7.46
C GLY A 85 7.90 -10.72 7.08
N ARG A 86 8.76 -9.76 6.73
CA ARG A 86 10.21 -9.95 6.59
C ARG A 86 10.93 -9.05 7.58
N LEU A 87 11.16 -7.78 7.22
CA LEU A 87 11.65 -6.76 8.15
C LEU A 87 10.53 -6.28 9.08
N ALA A 88 9.30 -6.20 8.58
CA ALA A 88 8.13 -5.89 9.40
C ALA A 88 7.63 -7.15 10.13
N THR A 89 7.40 -7.03 11.43
CA THR A 89 6.80 -8.08 12.28
C THR A 89 5.28 -8.06 12.20
N SER A 90 4.69 -6.88 12.02
CA SER A 90 3.27 -6.68 11.79
C SER A 90 3.03 -5.38 11.03
N TRP A 91 1.80 -5.18 10.56
CA TRP A 91 1.37 -3.92 9.95
C TRP A 91 -0.10 -3.63 10.24
N GLU A 92 -0.44 -2.35 10.20
CA GLU A 92 -1.79 -1.84 10.38
C GLU A 92 -2.19 -1.06 9.13
N ILE A 93 -3.43 -1.25 8.70
CA ILE A 93 -4.04 -0.52 7.59
C ILE A 93 -5.27 0.18 8.13
N TYR A 94 -5.28 1.50 8.08
CA TYR A 94 -6.43 2.30 8.50
C TYR A 94 -6.52 3.57 7.64
N GLU A 95 -7.50 4.42 7.90
CA GLU A 95 -7.64 5.67 7.15
C GLU A 95 -7.89 6.84 8.09
N GLU A 96 -7.23 7.97 7.81
CA GLU A 96 -7.59 9.27 8.35
C GLU A 96 -8.25 10.10 7.26
N ALA A 97 -9.54 10.33 7.39
CA ALA A 97 -10.30 11.13 6.46
C ALA A 97 -10.64 12.49 7.06
N PHE A 98 -10.61 13.53 6.24
CA PHE A 98 -10.91 14.89 6.66
C PHE A 98 -11.97 15.50 5.77
N PHE A 99 -12.82 16.34 6.33
CA PHE A 99 -13.68 17.22 5.55
C PHE A 99 -13.92 18.53 6.27
N TYR A 100 -14.10 19.61 5.51
CA TYR A 100 -14.34 20.93 6.09
C TYR A 100 -15.80 21.12 6.52
N VAL A 101 -16.00 21.87 7.59
CA VAL A 101 -17.33 22.23 8.06
C VAL A 101 -17.96 23.24 7.11
N ASN A 102 -19.00 22.83 6.40
CA ASN A 102 -19.73 23.69 5.48
C ASN A 102 -20.87 24.41 6.21
N ARG A 103 -20.56 25.55 6.83
CA ARG A 103 -21.55 26.40 7.52
C ARG A 103 -22.63 26.98 6.60
N GLY A 104 -22.41 26.94 5.28
CA GLY A 104 -23.35 27.39 4.27
C GLY A 104 -24.40 26.34 3.90
N ALA A 105 -24.07 25.04 4.06
CA ALA A 105 -24.96 23.94 3.75
C ALA A 105 -25.99 23.69 4.85
N GLU A 106 -27.15 23.19 4.45
CA GLU A 106 -28.22 22.80 5.36
C GLU A 106 -28.18 21.28 5.59
N ILE A 107 -28.14 20.89 6.86
CA ILE A 107 -28.25 19.50 7.27
C ILE A 107 -29.73 19.13 7.43
N PRO A 108 -30.19 17.99 6.87
CA PRO A 108 -31.56 17.52 7.03
C PRO A 108 -32.03 17.53 8.49
N GLY A 109 -33.11 18.25 8.78
CA GLY A 109 -33.71 18.33 10.12
C GLY A 109 -32.98 19.19 11.15
N ARG A 110 -31.82 19.80 10.81
CA ARG A 110 -31.07 20.70 11.70
C ARG A 110 -30.82 22.10 11.12
N GLY A 111 -30.84 22.25 9.79
CA GLY A 111 -30.47 23.49 9.13
C GLY A 111 -28.96 23.71 9.13
N LYS A 112 -28.52 24.97 9.22
CA LYS A 112 -27.09 25.30 9.25
C LYS A 112 -26.46 24.88 10.56
N ALA A 113 -25.34 24.18 10.48
CA ALA A 113 -24.67 23.56 11.61
C ALA A 113 -23.22 24.05 11.73
N GLY A 114 -22.74 24.18 12.97
CA GLY A 114 -21.33 24.35 13.28
C GLY A 114 -20.60 23.02 13.42
N PRO A 115 -19.31 23.04 13.80
CA PRO A 115 -18.49 21.84 13.90
C PRO A 115 -19.06 20.81 14.89
N GLU A 116 -19.46 21.27 16.08
CA GLU A 116 -19.97 20.39 17.15
C GLU A 116 -21.32 19.78 16.76
N GLU A 117 -22.20 20.54 16.11
CA GLU A 117 -23.48 20.02 15.65
C GLU A 117 -23.30 18.96 14.56
N VAL A 118 -22.36 19.14 13.63
CA VAL A 118 -22.05 18.14 12.59
C VAL A 118 -21.53 16.85 13.24
N VAL A 119 -20.58 16.96 14.17
CA VAL A 119 -20.08 15.79 14.93
C VAL A 119 -21.23 15.11 15.66
N ALA A 120 -22.12 15.87 16.31
CA ALA A 120 -23.28 15.32 16.99
C ALA A 120 -24.24 14.58 16.04
N VAL A 121 -24.46 15.04 14.81
CA VAL A 121 -25.25 14.29 13.81
C VAL A 121 -24.62 12.93 13.54
N ILE A 122 -23.31 12.90 13.25
CA ILE A 122 -22.59 11.66 12.93
C ILE A 122 -22.59 10.72 14.14
N GLN A 123 -22.39 11.23 15.36
CA GLN A 123 -22.43 10.43 16.59
C GLN A 123 -23.81 9.83 16.86
N VAL A 124 -24.88 10.61 16.70
CA VAL A 124 -26.26 10.12 16.88
C VAL A 124 -26.59 9.04 15.84
N ALA A 125 -26.17 9.25 14.59
CA ALA A 125 -26.32 8.24 13.54
C ALA A 125 -25.49 6.99 13.87
N LYS A 126 -24.24 7.16 14.31
CA LYS A 126 -23.36 6.06 14.71
C LYS A 126 -23.97 5.23 15.84
N ALA A 127 -24.62 5.87 16.82
CA ALA A 127 -25.31 5.21 17.93
C ALA A 127 -26.58 4.44 17.53
N GLY A 128 -27.02 4.51 16.26
CA GLY A 128 -28.22 3.81 15.76
C GLY A 128 -29.52 4.56 16.03
N ASN A 129 -29.45 5.81 16.48
CA ASN A 129 -30.62 6.63 16.82
C ASN A 129 -31.22 7.37 15.61
N LEU A 130 -30.69 7.14 14.41
CA LEU A 130 -31.22 7.67 13.16
C LEU A 130 -31.35 6.53 12.14
N PRO A 131 -32.49 6.44 11.41
CA PRO A 131 -32.63 5.48 10.32
C PRO A 131 -31.66 5.86 9.19
N VAL A 132 -30.79 4.93 8.82
CA VAL A 132 -29.78 5.11 7.77
C VAL A 132 -29.78 3.92 6.82
N SER A 133 -29.28 4.13 5.60
CA SER A 133 -29.10 3.03 4.65
C SER A 133 -28.09 1.99 5.16
N PRO A 134 -28.13 0.73 4.69
CA PRO A 134 -27.12 -0.28 5.06
C PRO A 134 -25.68 0.13 4.72
N LYS A 135 -25.48 0.87 3.63
CA LYS A 135 -24.15 1.39 3.24
C LYS A 135 -23.66 2.44 4.22
N THR A 136 -24.51 3.42 4.52
CA THR A 136 -24.22 4.46 5.54
C THR A 136 -23.96 3.82 6.91
N ARG A 137 -24.70 2.78 7.28
CA ARG A 137 -24.49 2.02 8.52
C ARG A 137 -23.08 1.40 8.56
N ALA A 138 -22.67 0.71 7.49
CA ALA A 138 -21.35 0.10 7.39
C ALA A 138 -20.22 1.15 7.50
N THR A 139 -20.36 2.29 6.82
CA THR A 139 -19.43 3.43 6.94
C THR A 139 -19.38 3.97 8.37
N LEU A 140 -20.53 4.18 9.03
CA LEU A 140 -20.58 4.65 10.41
C LEU A 140 -19.97 3.65 11.41
N ASP A 141 -20.08 2.35 11.14
CA ASP A 141 -19.48 1.30 11.97
C ASP A 141 -17.96 1.26 11.80
N ASN A 142 -17.46 1.55 10.60
CA ASN A 142 -16.03 1.66 10.29
C ASN A 142 -15.36 2.86 10.98
N ILE A 143 -16.08 3.95 11.24
CA ILE A 143 -15.51 5.13 11.93
C ILE A 143 -15.15 4.79 13.38
N ARG A 144 -13.86 4.77 13.71
CA ARG A 144 -13.32 4.55 15.06
C ARG A 144 -13.37 5.81 15.92
N GLU A 145 -12.96 6.94 15.37
CA GLU A 145 -12.80 8.21 16.10
C GLU A 145 -13.33 9.39 15.26
N ILE A 146 -13.87 10.39 15.95
CA ILE A 146 -14.36 11.63 15.36
C ILE A 146 -13.83 12.78 16.21
N SER A 147 -13.13 13.73 15.61
CA SER A 147 -12.61 14.91 16.31
C SER A 147 -12.70 16.16 15.45
N VAL A 148 -12.96 17.30 16.09
CA VAL A 148 -12.91 18.61 15.44
C VAL A 148 -11.47 19.12 15.46
N MET A 149 -10.99 19.57 14.31
CA MET A 149 -9.73 20.26 14.15
C MET A 149 -9.99 21.76 13.95
N PRO A 150 -9.20 22.64 14.59
CA PRO A 150 -9.39 24.08 14.51
C PRO A 150 -9.12 24.61 13.10
N ALA A 151 -9.66 25.80 12.81
CA ALA A 151 -9.34 26.55 11.61
C ALA A 151 -7.83 26.89 11.56
N GLU A 152 -7.26 26.84 10.37
CA GLU A 152 -5.83 27.03 10.14
C GLU A 152 -5.58 27.98 8.98
N ALA A 153 -4.50 28.78 9.06
CA ALA A 153 -4.06 29.65 7.98
C ALA A 153 -2.66 29.26 7.52
N PHE A 154 -2.48 29.07 6.22
CA PHE A 154 -1.22 28.66 5.62
C PHE A 154 -1.03 29.27 4.23
N THR A 155 0.20 29.22 3.72
CA THR A 155 0.54 29.69 2.37
C THR A 155 0.97 28.51 1.52
N VAL A 156 0.43 28.42 0.30
CA VAL A 156 0.79 27.40 -0.69
C VAL A 156 1.39 28.07 -1.92
N THR A 157 2.59 27.63 -2.31
CA THR A 157 3.19 28.05 -3.58
C THR A 157 2.93 26.98 -4.63
N ARG A 158 2.28 27.35 -5.74
CA ARG A 158 2.11 26.49 -6.92
C ARG A 158 3.00 26.98 -8.05
N THR A 159 3.65 26.05 -8.72
CA THR A 159 4.43 26.35 -9.93
C THR A 159 3.57 26.05 -11.14
N ILE A 160 3.34 27.05 -11.99
CA ILE A 160 2.71 26.83 -13.30
C ILE A 160 3.82 26.78 -14.35
N ARG A 161 3.80 25.73 -15.19
CA ARG A 161 4.59 25.73 -16.42
C ARG A 161 3.94 26.71 -17.39
N GLY A 162 4.70 27.70 -17.86
CA GLY A 162 4.29 28.47 -19.03
C GLY A 162 4.26 27.57 -20.27
N GLU A 163 3.48 27.95 -21.27
CA GLU A 163 3.53 27.29 -22.59
C GLU A 163 4.95 27.29 -23.14
N ALA A 164 5.27 26.24 -23.89
CA ALA A 164 6.57 25.85 -24.44
C ALA A 164 7.67 26.94 -24.41
N GLY A 165 8.57 26.87 -23.42
CA GLY A 165 9.77 27.70 -23.32
C GLY A 165 9.66 28.93 -22.41
N ALA A 166 8.48 29.24 -21.85
CA ALA A 166 8.33 30.35 -20.91
C ALA A 166 8.77 29.98 -19.47
N ASN A 167 9.33 30.99 -18.76
CA ASN A 167 9.75 30.86 -17.37
C ASN A 167 8.62 30.37 -16.46
N LYS A 168 8.97 29.47 -15.52
CA LYS A 168 8.07 28.98 -14.47
C LYS A 168 7.53 30.18 -13.68
N THR A 169 6.22 30.35 -13.64
CA THR A 169 5.59 31.37 -12.78
C THR A 169 5.20 30.72 -11.47
N LEU A 170 5.61 31.34 -10.36
CA LEU A 170 5.22 30.95 -9.02
C LEU A 170 3.97 31.74 -8.62
N LEU A 171 2.93 31.02 -8.18
CA LEU A 171 1.73 31.62 -7.60
C LEU A 171 1.69 31.31 -6.12
N ASN A 172 1.60 32.34 -5.29
CA ASN A 172 1.44 32.22 -3.85
C ASN A 172 -0.02 32.41 -3.46
N PHE A 173 -0.57 31.39 -2.79
CA PHE A 173 -1.94 31.39 -2.30
C PHE A 173 -1.94 31.46 -0.78
N HIS A 174 -2.66 32.42 -0.22
CA HIS A 174 -2.97 32.46 1.20
C HIS A 174 -4.30 31.76 1.44
N VAL A 175 -4.26 30.74 2.29
CA VAL A 175 -5.42 29.91 2.62
C VAL A 175 -5.81 30.20 4.06
N ARG A 176 -7.11 30.41 4.30
CA ARG A 176 -7.73 30.49 5.63
C ARG A 176 -8.76 29.37 5.72
N ALA A 177 -8.28 28.16 5.96
CA ALA A 177 -9.12 26.98 6.02
C ALA A 177 -10.03 27.05 7.26
N PRO A 178 -11.34 26.76 7.12
CA PRO A 178 -12.25 26.69 8.26
C PRO A 178 -11.98 25.45 9.11
N GLU A 179 -12.73 25.26 10.19
CA GLU A 179 -12.66 24.04 11.00
C GLU A 179 -12.92 22.80 10.13
N ARG A 180 -12.21 21.71 10.41
CA ARG A 180 -12.38 20.44 9.71
C ARG A 180 -12.67 19.32 10.70
N ILE A 181 -13.40 18.32 10.25
CA ILE A 181 -13.67 17.12 11.04
C ILE A 181 -12.69 16.04 10.57
N LYS A 182 -11.95 15.49 11.53
CA LYS A 182 -11.12 14.30 11.34
C LYS A 182 -11.94 13.08 11.71
N LEU A 183 -11.98 12.12 10.80
CA LEU A 183 -12.52 10.78 10.99
C LEU A 183 -11.35 9.80 10.94
N VAL A 184 -11.25 8.94 11.94
CA VAL A 184 -10.31 7.81 11.91
C VAL A 184 -11.12 6.55 11.69
N LEU A 185 -10.80 5.76 10.67
CA LEU A 185 -11.54 4.57 10.26
C LEU A 185 -10.76 3.30 10.64
N LEU A 186 -11.44 2.17 10.77
CA LEU A 186 -10.84 0.86 11.03
C LEU A 186 -10.22 0.25 9.77
N TRP A 187 -10.80 0.52 8.59
CA TRP A 187 -10.30 0.14 7.28
C TRP A 187 -10.58 1.26 6.26
N VAL A 188 -9.92 1.20 5.10
CA VAL A 188 -10.09 2.17 4.02
C VAL A 188 -11.51 2.08 3.44
N ASP A 189 -12.23 3.20 3.39
CA ASP A 189 -13.59 3.32 2.83
C ASP A 189 -13.60 4.34 1.68
N GLN A 190 -13.56 3.83 0.45
CA GLN A 190 -13.55 4.66 -0.77
C GLN A 190 -14.85 5.44 -0.96
N ASP A 191 -15.96 4.96 -0.38
CA ASP A 191 -17.29 5.56 -0.54
C ASP A 191 -17.69 6.40 0.69
N LEU A 192 -16.76 6.63 1.64
CA LEU A 192 -17.01 7.31 2.93
C LEU A 192 -17.89 8.55 2.79
N PHE A 193 -17.47 9.53 2.00
CA PHE A 193 -18.19 10.79 1.87
C PHE A 193 -19.49 10.67 1.06
N GLN A 194 -19.54 9.75 0.10
CA GLN A 194 -20.78 9.44 -0.62
C GLN A 194 -21.83 8.85 0.32
N ASN A 195 -21.41 7.96 1.22
CA ASN A 195 -22.29 7.29 2.18
C ASN A 195 -22.69 8.20 3.35
N LEU A 196 -21.87 9.22 3.68
CA LEU A 196 -22.18 10.26 4.67
C LEU A 196 -23.04 11.40 4.10
N ALA A 197 -23.05 11.62 2.78
CA ALA A 197 -23.80 12.73 2.17
C ALA A 197 -25.31 12.70 2.52
N PRO A 198 -26.04 11.57 2.47
CA PRO A 198 -27.46 11.54 2.86
C PRO A 198 -27.72 11.97 4.31
N LEU A 199 -26.72 11.84 5.19
CA LEU A 199 -26.81 12.23 6.59
C LEU A 199 -26.58 13.74 6.80
N LEU A 200 -25.64 14.32 6.05
CA LEU A 200 -25.25 15.73 6.17
C LEU A 200 -25.95 16.64 5.14
N GLY A 201 -26.62 16.06 4.16
CA GLY A 201 -27.19 16.73 2.99
C GLY A 201 -26.47 16.31 1.71
N ASP A 202 -27.23 15.95 0.66
CA ASP A 202 -26.68 15.35 -0.57
C ASP A 202 -25.61 16.22 -1.26
N HIS A 203 -25.71 17.55 -1.10
CA HIS A 203 -24.77 18.51 -1.67
C HIS A 203 -23.80 19.11 -0.63
N TYR A 204 -23.75 18.58 0.60
CA TYR A 204 -22.96 19.15 1.70
C TYR A 204 -21.48 19.34 1.30
N PHE A 205 -20.86 18.30 0.75
CA PHE A 205 -19.46 18.34 0.30
C PHE A 205 -19.30 19.08 -1.03
N GLN A 206 -20.23 18.90 -1.97
CA GLN A 206 -20.16 19.51 -3.31
C GLN A 206 -20.32 21.04 -3.28
N SER A 207 -21.07 21.56 -2.32
CA SER A 207 -21.35 22.98 -2.15
C SER A 207 -20.32 23.71 -1.28
N PHE A 208 -19.22 23.05 -0.90
CA PHE A 208 -18.19 23.67 -0.07
C PHE A 208 -17.50 24.82 -0.85
N PRO A 209 -17.51 26.06 -0.32
CA PRO A 209 -17.07 27.23 -1.08
C PRO A 209 -15.55 27.45 -0.94
N SER A 210 -14.73 26.55 -1.50
CA SER A 210 -13.26 26.62 -1.44
C SER A 210 -12.72 28.00 -1.85
N GLU A 211 -13.34 28.63 -2.84
CA GLU A 211 -12.96 29.95 -3.37
C GLU A 211 -13.05 31.08 -2.34
N SER A 212 -13.88 30.91 -1.30
CA SER A 212 -14.02 31.92 -0.23
C SER A 212 -12.85 31.90 0.76
N PHE A 213 -12.08 30.80 0.79
CA PHE A 213 -11.02 30.57 1.76
C PHE A 213 -9.62 30.69 1.17
N VAL A 214 -9.49 30.78 -0.15
CA VAL A 214 -8.21 30.84 -0.87
C VAL A 214 -8.07 32.20 -1.55
N ARG A 215 -6.97 32.90 -1.29
CA ARG A 215 -6.64 34.20 -1.89
C ARG A 215 -5.31 34.12 -2.62
N LEU A 216 -5.24 34.67 -3.84
CA LEU A 216 -3.99 34.79 -4.58
C LEU A 216 -3.32 36.14 -4.25
N GLU A 217 -2.01 36.12 -4.01
CA GLU A 217 -1.24 37.30 -3.63
C GLU A 217 -1.07 38.32 -4.79
N ASP A 218 -1.03 37.86 -6.04
CA ASP A 218 -0.86 38.71 -7.23
C ASP A 218 -1.86 38.32 -8.35
N SER A 219 -2.96 39.05 -8.45
CA SER A 219 -4.11 38.69 -9.28
C SER A 219 -4.06 39.31 -10.68
N GLY A 220 -3.14 38.83 -11.52
CA GLY A 220 -3.20 39.01 -12.98
C GLY A 220 -4.01 37.94 -13.72
N LYS A 221 -4.60 36.98 -13.00
CA LYS A 221 -5.26 35.77 -13.56
C LYS A 221 -6.79 35.88 -13.52
N LYS A 222 -7.45 35.20 -14.47
CA LYS A 222 -8.91 35.15 -14.59
C LYS A 222 -9.54 34.43 -13.38
N ALA A 223 -10.75 34.84 -13.01
CA ALA A 223 -11.49 34.29 -11.87
C ALA A 223 -11.78 32.77 -11.99
N GLU A 224 -11.97 32.27 -13.20
CA GLU A 224 -12.22 30.85 -13.47
C GLU A 224 -11.01 29.97 -13.12
N ASP A 225 -9.80 30.44 -13.40
CA ASP A 225 -8.56 29.74 -13.04
C ASP A 225 -8.39 29.70 -11.51
N LEU A 226 -8.74 30.79 -10.82
CA LEU A 226 -8.69 30.87 -9.36
C LEU A 226 -9.63 29.86 -8.70
N ALA A 227 -10.84 29.68 -9.24
CA ALA A 227 -11.80 28.73 -8.69
C ALA A 227 -11.30 27.28 -8.79
N ARG A 228 -10.68 26.91 -9.91
CA ARG A 228 -10.03 25.60 -10.06
C ARG A 228 -8.91 25.41 -9.03
N TYR A 229 -7.98 26.37 -8.92
CA TYR A 229 -6.88 26.27 -7.95
C TYR A 229 -7.38 26.22 -6.51
N ALA A 230 -8.42 26.97 -6.16
CA ALA A 230 -8.99 26.95 -4.83
C ALA A 230 -9.52 25.55 -4.46
N ARG A 231 -10.21 24.87 -5.38
CA ARG A 231 -10.71 23.49 -5.18
C ARG A 231 -9.62 22.44 -5.10
N GLU A 232 -8.51 22.63 -5.81
CA GLU A 232 -7.33 21.75 -5.72
C GLU A 232 -6.50 21.98 -4.44
N ILE A 233 -6.43 23.22 -3.96
CA ILE A 233 -5.67 23.58 -2.76
C ILE A 233 -6.45 23.24 -1.49
N LEU A 234 -7.76 23.46 -1.51
CA LEU A 234 -8.65 23.24 -0.37
C LEU A 234 -9.87 22.41 -0.82
N PRO A 235 -9.67 21.11 -1.11
CA PRO A 235 -10.76 20.22 -1.46
C PRO A 235 -11.74 20.07 -0.28
N ALA A 236 -13.02 19.83 -0.55
CA ALA A 236 -14.04 19.68 0.50
C ALA A 236 -13.77 18.48 1.42
N THR A 237 -13.14 17.44 0.87
CA THR A 237 -12.91 16.14 1.48
C THR A 237 -11.52 15.60 1.11
N GLU A 238 -10.88 14.92 2.04
CA GLU A 238 -9.55 14.33 1.87
C GLU A 238 -9.55 12.90 2.43
N HIS A 239 -9.04 11.95 1.65
CA HIS A 239 -8.81 10.57 2.06
C HIS A 239 -7.31 10.36 2.29
N ASN A 240 -6.91 9.93 3.48
CA ASN A 240 -5.52 9.61 3.78
C ASN A 240 -5.43 8.16 4.32
N PRO A 241 -5.33 7.16 3.44
CA PRO A 241 -5.04 5.79 3.88
C PRO A 241 -3.64 5.73 4.50
N VAL A 242 -3.54 5.07 5.65
CA VAL A 242 -2.31 4.91 6.42
C VAL A 242 -1.93 3.43 6.46
N LEU A 243 -0.68 3.16 6.11
CA LEU A 243 -0.05 1.85 6.24
C LEU A 243 1.11 1.99 7.24
N LEU A 244 0.94 1.43 8.43
CA LEU A 244 1.92 1.49 9.49
C LEU A 244 2.61 0.14 9.63
N PHE A 245 3.92 0.08 9.44
CA PHE A 245 4.73 -1.12 9.65
C PHE A 245 5.42 -1.09 11.00
N HIS A 246 5.35 -2.19 11.74
CA HIS A 246 6.13 -2.41 12.95
C HIS A 246 7.35 -3.23 12.59
N LEU A 247 8.54 -2.66 12.76
CA LEU A 247 9.78 -3.29 12.32
C LEU A 247 10.41 -4.11 13.43
N ARG A 248 11.13 -5.18 13.06
CA ARG A 248 12.00 -5.89 14.00
C ARG A 248 13.18 -5.00 14.44
N PRO A 249 13.78 -5.24 15.61
CA PRO A 249 14.93 -4.47 16.05
C PRO A 249 16.12 -4.57 15.08
N GLY A 250 16.89 -3.48 14.95
CA GLY A 250 18.15 -3.46 14.20
C GLY A 250 18.01 -3.39 12.67
N VAL A 251 16.81 -3.06 12.16
CA VAL A 251 16.64 -2.72 10.74
C VAL A 251 17.44 -1.47 10.40
N LYS A 252 18.09 -1.48 9.23
CA LYS A 252 18.80 -0.33 8.66
C LYS A 252 18.33 -0.14 7.24
N PHE A 253 17.90 1.07 6.90
CA PHE A 253 17.49 1.41 5.56
C PHE A 253 18.69 1.79 4.68
N HIS A 254 18.50 1.75 3.36
CA HIS A 254 19.55 2.05 2.37
C HIS A 254 20.14 3.45 2.49
N ASP A 255 19.37 4.40 3.03
CA ASP A 255 19.78 5.78 3.27
C ASP A 255 20.50 5.96 4.63
N GLY A 256 20.71 4.87 5.38
CA GLY A 256 21.40 4.86 6.66
C GLY A 256 20.53 5.23 7.86
N HIS A 257 19.23 5.50 7.66
CA HIS A 257 18.31 5.74 8.77
C HIS A 257 17.88 4.43 9.45
N LEU A 258 17.55 4.55 10.75
CA LEU A 258 16.98 3.51 11.61
C LEU A 258 15.46 3.65 11.64
#